data_AF-A0A6I4MH32-F1
#
_entry.id   AF-A0A6I4MH32-F1
#
_cell.length_a   1.000
_cell.length_b   1.000
_cell.length_c   1.000
_cell.angle_alpha   90.00
_cell.angle_beta   90.00
_cell.angle_gamma   90.00
#
_symmetry.space_group_name_H-M   'P 1'
#
loop_
_entity.id
_entity.type
_entity.pdbx_description
1 polymer ?
#
loop_
_entity_poly.entity_id
_entity_poly.type
_entity_poly.pdbx_seq_one_letter_code
_entity_poly.pdbx_strand_id
1 'polypeptide(L)'
;MLVAHWTFDVETVDGRRVADAAGGGPVAELNESAQIVPGRDGGALSLDGRGRALIPAMPQLVLSQVFGFSVAFFVQVVEEPTGEWRSLLYKPVAEHDARALGMWLYPDEMRMRVQLFTVKGPEYVDGHTRPVVGEWTHVAFVVDQEGMFLYINGRLDTGMSLEHAVVTPAGPIYLGSEPTKPGFGGLMDDFRVYASPLTAEAVAALAGQERG
;
A
#
# COMPACT_ATOMS: atom_id res chain seq x y z
N MET A 1 -13.79 1.26 9.12
CA MET A 1 -13.21 0.77 10.39
C MET A 1 -11.75 0.46 10.16
N LEU A 2 -10.85 1.03 10.97
CA LEU A 2 -9.43 0.69 10.94
C LEU A 2 -9.25 -0.74 11.47
N VAL A 3 -8.46 -1.56 10.77
CA VAL A 3 -8.21 -2.97 11.13
C VAL A 3 -6.78 -3.17 11.58
N ALA A 4 -5.83 -2.52 10.91
CA ALA A 4 -4.41 -2.59 11.21
C ALA A 4 -3.70 -1.32 10.74
N HIS A 5 -2.62 -0.98 11.41
CA HIS A 5 -1.80 0.21 11.28
C HIS A 5 -0.35 -0.07 11.70
N TRP A 6 0.55 -0.18 10.72
CA TRP A 6 1.99 -0.23 10.96
C TRP A 6 2.54 1.19 10.82
N THR A 7 2.90 1.80 11.95
CA THR A 7 3.48 3.14 11.96
C THR A 7 4.94 3.15 11.59
N PHE A 8 5.67 2.05 11.83
CA PHE A 8 7.13 1.95 11.70
C PHE A 8 7.91 2.83 12.70
N ASP A 9 7.23 3.36 13.72
CA ASP A 9 7.86 4.06 14.82
C ASP A 9 8.72 3.12 15.67
N VAL A 10 9.81 3.64 16.23
CA VAL A 10 10.79 2.86 17.00
C VAL A 10 10.16 2.08 18.16
N GLU A 11 9.07 2.59 18.75
CA GLU A 11 8.31 1.95 19.83
C GLU A 11 7.59 0.67 19.37
N THR A 12 7.34 0.51 18.07
CA THR A 12 6.68 -0.67 17.50
C THR A 12 7.66 -1.70 16.95
N VAL A 13 8.97 -1.43 17.03
CA VAL A 13 10.01 -2.20 16.34
C VAL A 13 10.81 -3.07 17.31
N ASP A 14 10.91 -4.35 17.00
CA ASP A 14 11.78 -5.33 17.67
C ASP A 14 12.69 -6.03 16.64
N GLY A 15 13.90 -5.49 16.46
CA GLY A 15 14.83 -5.94 15.43
C GLY A 15 14.27 -5.75 14.02
N ARG A 16 13.97 -6.86 13.33
CA ARG A 16 13.35 -6.87 11.98
C ARG A 16 11.85 -7.12 12.01
N ARG A 17 11.21 -6.90 13.16
CA ARG A 17 9.79 -7.15 13.39
C ARG A 17 9.11 -5.82 13.73
N VAL A 18 7.97 -5.54 13.12
CA VAL A 18 7.19 -4.31 13.36
C VAL A 18 5.78 -4.70 13.79
N ALA A 19 5.42 -4.35 15.02
CA ALA A 19 4.10 -4.61 15.55
C ALA A 19 3.04 -3.70 14.90
N ASP A 20 1.80 -4.20 14.85
CA ASP A 20 0.65 -3.36 14.52
C ASP A 20 0.31 -2.45 15.72
N ALA A 21 0.26 -1.14 15.49
CA ALA A 21 -0.08 -0.15 16.50
C ALA A 21 -1.57 -0.14 16.86
N ALA A 22 -2.45 -0.64 15.98
CA ALA A 22 -3.87 -0.77 16.26
C ALA A 22 -4.20 -2.02 17.12
N GLY A 23 -3.23 -2.92 17.33
CA GLY A 23 -3.37 -4.16 18.08
C GLY A 23 -4.22 -5.25 17.42
N GLY A 24 -4.68 -5.03 16.19
CA GLY A 24 -5.55 -5.90 15.41
C GLY A 24 -4.87 -6.66 14.27
N GLY A 25 -3.62 -6.36 13.92
CA GLY A 25 -2.86 -6.97 12.81
C GLY A 25 -1.70 -7.86 13.27
N PRO A 26 -1.16 -8.72 12.39
CA PRO A 26 0.03 -9.49 12.68
C PRO A 26 1.28 -8.61 12.67
N VAL A 27 2.35 -9.12 13.26
CA VAL A 27 3.68 -8.49 13.19
C VAL A 27 4.19 -8.56 11.75
N ALA A 28 4.64 -7.43 11.20
CA ALA A 28 5.32 -7.38 9.92
C ALA A 28 6.79 -7.81 10.06
N GLU A 29 7.32 -8.55 9.09
CA GLU A 29 8.70 -9.04 9.08
C GLU A 29 9.50 -8.38 7.96
N LEU A 30 10.58 -7.71 8.32
CA LEU A 30 11.50 -7.04 7.40
C LEU A 30 12.54 -8.03 6.87
N ASN A 31 12.82 -7.98 5.57
CA ASN A 31 13.97 -8.70 5.03
C ASN A 31 15.29 -7.96 5.32
N GLU A 32 16.42 -8.50 4.86
CA GLU A 32 17.76 -7.92 5.11
C GLU A 32 18.02 -6.60 4.37
N SER A 33 17.21 -6.30 3.36
CA SER A 33 17.29 -5.08 2.54
C SER A 33 16.30 -4.00 3.00
N ALA A 34 15.64 -4.20 4.14
CA ALA A 34 14.73 -3.25 4.74
C ALA A 34 15.15 -2.93 6.17
N GLN A 35 14.97 -1.67 6.56
CA GLN A 35 15.31 -1.18 7.89
C GLN A 35 14.39 -0.03 8.28
N ILE A 36 14.38 0.30 9.56
CA ILE A 36 13.65 1.46 10.08
C ILE A 36 14.62 2.63 10.23
N VAL A 37 14.26 3.79 9.70
CA VAL A 37 15.03 5.04 9.73
C VAL A 37 14.13 6.21 10.15
N PRO A 38 14.66 7.39 10.47
CA PRO A 38 13.83 8.58 10.66
C PRO A 38 12.93 8.84 9.44
N GLY A 39 11.64 8.98 9.71
CA GLY A 39 10.56 9.06 8.72
C GLY A 39 9.92 10.44 8.63
N ARG A 40 8.65 10.45 8.17
CA ARG A 40 7.85 11.67 8.08
C ARG A 40 7.54 12.18 9.48
N ASP A 41 7.00 11.29 10.31
CA ASP A 41 6.60 11.58 11.68
C ASP A 41 7.03 10.42 12.59
N GLY A 42 8.30 10.39 12.99
CA GLY A 42 8.86 9.28 13.77
C GLY A 42 9.72 8.36 12.92
N GLY A 43 9.36 7.07 12.83
CA GLY A 43 10.09 6.07 12.06
C GLY A 43 9.43 5.76 10.72
N ALA A 44 10.21 5.41 9.70
CA ALA A 44 9.72 4.94 8.41
C ALA A 44 10.45 3.67 7.97
N LEU A 45 9.75 2.86 7.18
CA LEU A 45 10.30 1.72 6.47
C LEU A 45 11.16 2.21 5.30
N SER A 46 12.49 2.04 5.41
CA SER A 46 13.44 2.28 4.33
C SER A 46 13.56 1.07 3.41
N LEU A 47 13.50 1.33 2.11
CA LEU A 47 13.53 0.34 1.04
C LEU A 47 14.58 0.71 -0.01
N ASP A 48 15.39 -0.26 -0.42
CA ASP A 48 16.50 -0.09 -1.38
C ASP A 48 16.19 -0.66 -2.79
N GLY A 49 14.90 -0.90 -3.09
CA GLY A 49 14.45 -1.61 -4.29
C GLY A 49 14.43 -3.14 -4.17
N ARG A 50 15.05 -3.72 -3.14
CA ARG A 50 14.96 -5.16 -2.78
C ARG A 50 14.37 -5.36 -1.38
N GLY A 51 14.37 -4.31 -0.57
CA GLY A 51 13.70 -4.27 0.73
C GLY A 51 12.23 -4.68 0.64
N ARG A 52 11.74 -5.34 1.69
CA ARG A 52 10.30 -5.51 1.91
C ARG A 52 9.96 -5.64 3.39
N ALA A 53 8.74 -5.23 3.73
CA ALA A 53 8.03 -5.72 4.91
C ALA A 53 6.96 -6.73 4.46
N LEU A 54 6.99 -7.93 5.05
CA LEU A 54 6.00 -8.98 4.85
C LEU A 54 5.03 -9.00 6.02
N ILE A 55 3.76 -8.77 5.76
CA ILE A 55 2.69 -8.89 6.74
C ILE A 55 1.95 -10.21 6.48
N PRO A 56 2.00 -11.17 7.41
CA PRO A 56 1.33 -12.47 7.25
C PRO A 56 -0.17 -12.34 6.97
N ALA A 57 -0.74 -13.33 6.28
CA ALA A 57 -2.17 -13.39 6.06
C ALA A 57 -2.92 -13.55 7.39
N MET A 58 -4.08 -12.90 7.50
CA MET A 58 -4.94 -12.97 8.69
C MET A 58 -6.40 -12.75 8.28
N PRO A 59 -7.40 -13.37 8.94
CA PRO A 59 -8.81 -13.24 8.54
C PRO A 59 -9.32 -11.80 8.43
N GLN A 60 -8.91 -10.91 9.34
CA GLN A 60 -9.27 -9.49 9.33
C GLN A 60 -8.59 -8.70 8.20
N LEU A 61 -7.49 -9.22 7.62
CA LEU A 61 -6.81 -8.62 6.47
C LEU A 61 -7.30 -9.20 5.13
N VAL A 62 -8.42 -9.92 5.12
CA VAL A 62 -9.11 -10.34 3.90
C VAL A 62 -9.89 -9.16 3.35
N LEU A 63 -9.53 -8.70 2.15
CA LEU A 63 -10.08 -7.49 1.55
C LEU A 63 -11.33 -7.81 0.71
N SER A 64 -12.51 -7.78 1.32
CA SER A 64 -13.77 -8.10 0.65
C SER A 64 -14.43 -6.88 0.01
N GLN A 65 -14.70 -6.95 -1.29
CA GLN A 65 -15.48 -5.90 -1.98
C GLN A 65 -16.92 -5.80 -1.47
N VAL A 66 -17.48 -6.88 -0.90
CA VAL A 66 -18.87 -6.89 -0.38
C VAL A 66 -19.07 -5.79 0.67
N PHE A 67 -18.08 -5.61 1.55
CA PHE A 67 -18.08 -4.54 2.55
C PHE A 67 -17.34 -3.28 2.08
N GLY A 68 -16.58 -3.39 0.99
CA GLY A 68 -15.56 -2.44 0.58
C GLY A 68 -14.36 -2.44 1.53
N PHE A 69 -13.25 -1.85 1.09
CA PHE A 69 -12.03 -1.76 1.87
C PHE A 69 -11.21 -0.54 1.45
N SER A 70 -10.21 -0.20 2.25
CA SER A 70 -9.23 0.82 1.88
C SER A 70 -7.86 0.50 2.44
N VAL A 71 -6.82 0.94 1.73
CA VAL A 71 -5.46 1.00 2.24
C VAL A 71 -4.94 2.43 2.08
N ALA A 72 -4.15 2.90 3.04
CA ALA A 72 -3.55 4.22 3.00
C ALA A 72 -2.14 4.19 3.59
N PHE A 73 -1.23 4.99 3.03
CA PHE A 73 0.15 5.12 3.49
C PHE A 73 0.78 6.40 2.96
N PHE A 74 1.91 6.79 3.54
CA PHE A 74 2.80 7.78 2.96
C PHE A 74 3.97 7.09 2.26
N VAL A 75 4.42 7.67 1.16
CA VAL A 75 5.61 7.21 0.43
C VAL A 75 6.46 8.39 0.01
N GLN A 76 7.78 8.25 0.14
CA GLN A 76 8.77 9.16 -0.43
C GLN A 76 9.67 8.34 -1.36
N VAL A 77 9.51 8.53 -2.67
CA VAL A 77 10.34 7.85 -3.68
C VAL A 77 11.60 8.68 -3.90
N VAL A 78 12.79 8.10 -3.79
CA VAL A 78 14.08 8.84 -3.87
C VAL A 78 14.86 8.52 -5.15
N GLU A 79 14.20 7.91 -6.12
CA GLU A 79 14.77 7.51 -7.40
C GLU A 79 13.87 7.95 -8.57
N GLU A 80 14.50 8.20 -9.71
CA GLU A 80 13.82 8.41 -10.99
C GLU A 80 13.30 7.08 -11.58
N PRO A 81 12.52 7.09 -12.67
CA PRO A 81 12.14 5.87 -13.37
C PRO A 81 13.33 5.00 -13.78
N THR A 82 13.26 3.70 -13.47
CA THR A 82 14.39 2.77 -13.58
C THR A 82 14.36 1.88 -14.81
N GLY A 83 13.31 1.98 -15.63
CA GLY A 83 13.03 1.05 -16.73
C GLY A 83 12.34 -0.24 -16.29
N GLU A 84 12.01 -0.39 -14.99
CA GLU A 84 11.34 -1.56 -14.44
C GLU A 84 10.09 -1.18 -13.63
N TRP A 85 9.10 -2.08 -13.59
CA TRP A 85 7.95 -1.93 -12.69
C TRP A 85 8.40 -2.13 -11.24
N ARG A 86 8.07 -1.16 -10.38
CA ARG A 86 8.53 -1.15 -8.98
C ARG A 86 7.35 -1.25 -8.03
N SER A 87 7.32 -2.31 -7.23
CA SER A 87 6.24 -2.59 -6.29
C SER A 87 6.24 -1.61 -5.12
N LEU A 88 5.06 -1.09 -4.81
CA LEU A 88 4.75 -0.34 -3.58
C LEU A 88 4.02 -1.28 -2.61
N LEU A 89 2.98 -1.94 -3.10
CA LEU A 89 2.12 -2.84 -2.35
C LEU A 89 1.70 -4.02 -3.24
N TYR A 90 1.75 -5.23 -2.70
CA TYR A 90 1.25 -6.43 -3.37
C TYR A 90 0.51 -7.32 -2.39
N LYS A 91 -0.64 -7.86 -2.82
CA LYS A 91 -1.40 -8.85 -2.04
C LYS A 91 -1.97 -9.91 -2.99
N PRO A 92 -1.54 -11.18 -2.89
CA PRO A 92 -2.06 -12.26 -3.73
C PRO A 92 -3.43 -12.77 -3.22
N VAL A 93 -4.06 -13.64 -4.01
CA VAL A 93 -5.32 -14.31 -3.64
C VAL A 93 -5.12 -15.13 -2.37
N ALA A 94 -4.06 -15.95 -2.35
CA ALA A 94 -3.62 -16.74 -1.22
C ALA A 94 -2.08 -16.79 -1.19
N GLU A 95 -1.52 -17.40 -0.15
CA GLU A 95 -0.08 -17.63 -0.08
C GLU A 95 0.40 -18.45 -1.29
N HIS A 96 1.45 -17.98 -1.95
CA HIS A 96 2.00 -18.57 -3.20
C HIS A 96 1.03 -18.62 -4.39
N ASP A 97 -0.04 -17.83 -4.39
CA ASP A 97 -1.02 -17.76 -5.47
C ASP A 97 -0.79 -16.52 -6.37
N ALA A 98 -1.63 -16.41 -7.40
CA ALA A 98 -1.71 -15.28 -8.30
C ALA A 98 -2.03 -13.97 -7.58
N ARG A 99 -1.67 -12.88 -8.25
CA ARG A 99 -1.97 -11.51 -7.84
C ARG A 99 -3.47 -11.29 -7.67
N ALA A 100 -3.88 -10.65 -6.57
CA ALA A 100 -5.23 -10.16 -6.39
C ALA A 100 -5.27 -8.62 -6.41
N LEU A 101 -4.39 -7.98 -5.64
CA LEU A 101 -4.18 -6.53 -5.61
C LEU A 101 -2.70 -6.24 -5.82
N GLY A 102 -2.38 -5.19 -6.56
CA GLY A 102 -1.07 -4.57 -6.43
C GLY A 102 -1.00 -3.15 -6.93
N MET A 103 0.03 -2.46 -6.46
CA MET A 103 0.33 -1.07 -6.72
C MET A 103 1.80 -0.94 -7.10
N TRP A 104 2.08 -0.32 -8.25
CA TRP A 104 3.44 -0.14 -8.75
C TRP A 104 3.68 1.27 -9.26
N LEU A 105 4.95 1.67 -9.29
CA LEU A 105 5.42 2.77 -10.12
C LEU A 105 5.75 2.28 -11.52
N TYR A 106 5.46 3.13 -12.50
CA TYR A 106 5.76 2.87 -13.90
C TYR A 106 7.27 2.75 -14.17
N PRO A 107 7.66 1.96 -15.19
CA PRO A 107 9.05 1.81 -15.62
C PRO A 107 9.69 3.11 -16.11
N ASP A 108 8.92 3.92 -16.84
CA ASP A 108 9.39 5.05 -17.65
C ASP A 108 8.84 6.39 -17.15
N GLU A 109 8.05 6.39 -16.07
CA GLU A 109 7.38 7.58 -15.58
C GLU A 109 7.15 7.51 -14.06
N MET A 110 7.23 8.65 -13.37
CA MET A 110 6.81 8.78 -11.97
C MET A 110 5.29 8.75 -11.85
N ARG A 111 4.66 7.65 -12.26
CA ARG A 111 3.21 7.44 -12.24
C ARG A 111 2.89 6.15 -11.49
N MET A 112 1.83 6.16 -10.70
CA MET A 112 1.33 4.98 -10.00
C MET A 112 0.28 4.25 -10.83
N ARG A 113 0.31 2.92 -10.80
CA ARG A 113 -0.79 2.04 -11.23
C ARG A 113 -1.31 1.28 -10.03
N VAL A 114 -2.63 1.15 -9.92
CA VAL A 114 -3.26 0.15 -9.04
C VAL A 114 -4.07 -0.82 -9.89
N GLN A 115 -3.97 -2.10 -9.55
CA GLN A 115 -4.66 -3.19 -10.24
C GLN A 115 -5.37 -4.09 -9.24
N LEU A 116 -6.59 -4.50 -9.60
CA LEU A 116 -7.32 -5.57 -8.96
C LEU A 116 -7.61 -6.68 -9.98
N PHE A 117 -7.58 -7.93 -9.54
CA PHE A 117 -8.13 -9.03 -10.31
C PHE A 117 -9.62 -9.18 -10.03
N THR A 118 -10.41 -9.26 -11.10
CA THR A 118 -11.80 -9.67 -11.08
C THR A 118 -11.93 -11.10 -11.59
N VAL A 119 -13.13 -11.68 -11.47
CA VAL A 119 -13.45 -12.99 -12.05
C VAL A 119 -13.32 -13.05 -13.58
N LYS A 120 -13.11 -11.92 -14.26
CA LYS A 120 -12.86 -11.84 -15.71
C LYS A 120 -11.43 -11.45 -16.10
N GLY A 121 -10.59 -11.07 -15.14
CA GLY A 121 -9.21 -10.67 -15.39
C GLY A 121 -8.82 -9.39 -14.64
N PRO A 122 -7.61 -8.88 -14.88
CA PRO A 122 -7.12 -7.68 -14.22
C PRO A 122 -7.81 -6.42 -14.73
N GLU A 123 -8.34 -5.62 -13.81
CA GLU A 123 -8.76 -4.24 -14.01
C GLU A 123 -7.74 -3.31 -13.36
N TYR A 124 -7.42 -2.18 -13.97
CA TYR A 124 -6.45 -1.24 -13.42
C TYR A 124 -6.82 0.21 -13.75
N VAL A 125 -6.39 1.11 -12.87
CA VAL A 125 -6.35 2.55 -13.15
C VAL A 125 -4.93 3.05 -13.03
N ASP A 126 -4.59 3.98 -13.91
CA ASP A 126 -3.32 4.67 -13.91
C ASP A 126 -3.52 6.10 -13.39
N GLY A 127 -2.69 6.49 -12.43
CA GLY A 127 -2.76 7.81 -11.81
C GLY A 127 -2.39 8.94 -12.76
N HIS A 128 -2.97 10.12 -12.54
CA HIS A 128 -2.64 11.34 -13.29
C HIS A 128 -1.58 12.17 -12.57
N THR A 129 -1.52 12.09 -11.25
CA THR A 129 -0.51 12.78 -10.45
C THR A 129 0.85 12.10 -10.59
N ARG A 130 1.91 12.92 -10.64
CA ARG A 130 3.30 12.47 -10.64
C ARG A 130 3.93 12.79 -9.30
N PRO A 131 4.24 11.80 -8.43
CA PRO A 131 4.97 12.04 -7.20
C PRO A 131 6.31 12.72 -7.49
N VAL A 132 6.65 13.72 -6.70
CA VAL A 132 7.93 14.42 -6.81
C VAL A 132 8.99 13.60 -6.08
N VAL A 133 10.12 13.35 -6.74
CA VAL A 133 11.24 12.61 -6.15
C VAL A 133 11.74 13.34 -4.91
N GLY A 134 11.87 12.62 -3.80
CA GLY A 134 12.30 13.14 -2.51
C GLY A 134 11.20 13.82 -1.70
N GLU A 135 9.96 13.91 -2.20
CA GLU A 135 8.84 14.46 -1.44
C GLU A 135 7.89 13.36 -0.94
N TRP A 136 7.32 13.59 0.25
CA TRP A 136 6.30 12.72 0.80
C TRP A 136 4.99 12.87 0.02
N THR A 137 4.43 11.73 -0.37
CA THR A 137 3.14 11.63 -1.04
C THR A 137 2.22 10.74 -0.21
N HIS A 138 1.04 11.25 0.16
CA HIS A 138 0.00 10.40 0.74
C HIS A 138 -0.73 9.66 -0.37
N VAL A 139 -0.89 8.35 -0.22
CA VAL A 139 -1.58 7.48 -1.16
C VAL A 139 -2.70 6.77 -0.43
N ALA A 140 -3.92 6.81 -0.99
CA ALA A 140 -5.00 5.96 -0.53
C ALA A 140 -5.66 5.25 -1.71
N PHE A 141 -5.90 3.96 -1.55
CA PHE A 141 -6.67 3.15 -2.48
C PHE A 141 -7.95 2.71 -1.81
N VAL A 142 -9.08 3.08 -2.40
CA VAL A 142 -10.43 2.86 -1.86
C VAL A 142 -11.20 1.99 -2.83
N VAL A 143 -11.86 0.97 -2.31
CA VAL A 143 -12.76 0.08 -3.05
C VAL A 143 -14.08 0.03 -2.32
N ASP A 144 -15.15 0.37 -3.01
CA ASP A 144 -16.51 0.19 -2.54
C ASP A 144 -17.24 -0.88 -3.36
N GLN A 145 -18.55 -0.94 -3.25
CA GLN A 145 -19.35 -1.92 -4.00
C GLN A 145 -19.44 -1.60 -5.50
N GLU A 146 -19.14 -0.37 -5.93
CA GLU A 146 -19.32 0.10 -7.29
C GLU A 146 -18.01 0.16 -8.08
N GLY A 147 -16.90 0.45 -7.41
CA GLY A 147 -15.65 0.73 -8.11
C GLY A 147 -14.41 0.79 -7.23
N MET A 148 -13.34 1.24 -7.87
CA MET A 148 -12.04 1.47 -7.23
C MET A 148 -11.51 2.86 -7.54
N PHE A 149 -10.86 3.46 -6.56
CA PHE A 149 -10.48 4.87 -6.56
C PHE A 149 -9.09 5.04 -5.96
N LEU A 150 -8.23 5.74 -6.69
CA LEU A 150 -6.89 6.13 -6.24
C LEU A 150 -6.92 7.60 -5.84
N TYR A 151 -6.47 7.87 -4.63
CA TYR A 151 -6.31 9.22 -4.09
C TYR A 151 -4.84 9.51 -3.85
N ILE A 152 -4.41 10.70 -4.25
CA ILE A 152 -3.05 11.20 -4.04
C ILE A 152 -3.15 12.54 -3.30
N ASN A 153 -2.38 12.69 -2.22
CA ASN A 153 -2.34 13.88 -1.38
C ASN A 153 -3.74 14.37 -0.94
N GLY A 154 -4.59 13.41 -0.56
CA GLY A 154 -5.93 13.69 -0.03
C GLY A 154 -7.01 13.94 -1.07
N ARG A 155 -6.69 13.88 -2.37
CA ARG A 155 -7.61 14.21 -3.47
C ARG A 155 -7.79 13.01 -4.40
N LEU A 156 -8.99 12.83 -4.93
CA LEU A 156 -9.24 11.80 -5.94
C LEU A 156 -8.39 12.11 -7.17
N ASP A 157 -7.55 11.16 -7.58
CA ASP A 157 -6.68 11.27 -8.74
C ASP A 157 -7.29 10.55 -9.95
N THR A 158 -7.80 9.34 -9.74
CA THR A 158 -8.48 8.54 -10.77
C THR A 158 -9.36 7.47 -10.13
N GLY A 159 -10.28 6.90 -10.90
CA GLY A 159 -11.11 5.78 -10.48
C GLY A 159 -11.93 5.21 -11.63
N MET A 160 -12.48 4.03 -11.41
CA MET A 160 -13.36 3.37 -12.39
C MET A 160 -14.41 2.50 -11.69
N SER A 161 -15.53 2.30 -12.35
CA SER A 161 -16.51 1.27 -11.97
C SER A 161 -15.95 -0.12 -12.22
N LEU A 162 -16.31 -1.07 -11.37
CA LEU A 162 -15.97 -2.48 -11.51
C LEU A 162 -17.22 -3.27 -11.94
N GLU A 163 -17.25 -3.72 -13.20
CA GLU A 163 -18.39 -4.47 -13.75
C GLU A 163 -18.44 -5.93 -13.29
N HIS A 164 -17.34 -6.41 -12.70
CA HIS A 164 -17.14 -7.79 -12.32
C HIS A 164 -16.63 -7.89 -10.88
N ALA A 165 -17.07 -8.94 -10.18
CA ALA A 165 -16.69 -9.17 -8.80
C ALA A 165 -15.16 -9.30 -8.67
N VAL A 166 -14.60 -8.61 -7.68
CA VAL A 166 -13.18 -8.69 -7.33
C VAL A 166 -12.86 -10.07 -6.74
N VAL A 167 -11.81 -10.70 -7.24
CA VAL A 167 -11.21 -11.88 -6.61
C VAL A 167 -10.60 -11.42 -5.29
N THR A 168 -11.12 -11.94 -4.19
CA THR A 168 -10.79 -11.47 -2.84
C THR A 168 -9.29 -11.62 -2.55
N PRO A 169 -8.57 -10.50 -2.30
CA PRO A 169 -7.20 -10.55 -1.81
C PRO A 169 -7.19 -11.07 -0.36
N ALA A 170 -6.72 -12.30 -0.14
CA ALA A 170 -6.67 -12.93 1.18
C ALA A 170 -5.25 -13.36 1.61
N GLY A 171 -4.27 -13.34 0.71
CA GLY A 171 -2.89 -13.69 1.00
C GLY A 171 -2.14 -12.66 1.85
N PRO A 172 -0.83 -12.85 2.08
CA PRO A 172 -0.01 -11.89 2.83
C PRO A 172 0.12 -10.54 2.10
N ILE A 173 0.42 -9.47 2.82
CA ILE A 173 0.69 -8.15 2.24
C ILE A 173 2.20 -7.96 2.16
N TYR A 174 2.68 -7.56 0.99
CA TYR A 174 4.06 -7.17 0.75
C TYR A 174 4.10 -5.66 0.56
N LEU A 175 4.94 -4.98 1.32
CA LEU A 175 5.23 -3.55 1.17
C LEU A 175 6.67 -3.38 0.66
N GLY A 176 6.86 -2.61 -0.40
CA GLY A 176 8.11 -2.59 -1.16
C GLY A 176 8.16 -3.72 -2.19
N SER A 177 9.24 -4.51 -2.23
CA SER A 177 9.40 -5.58 -3.24
C SER A 177 8.40 -6.74 -3.07
N GLU A 178 8.00 -7.32 -4.20
CA GLU A 178 7.09 -8.48 -4.26
C GLU A 178 7.86 -9.73 -4.75
N PRO A 179 7.28 -10.96 -4.67
CA PRO A 179 7.99 -12.18 -5.06
C PRO A 179 8.54 -12.20 -6.50
N THR A 180 7.94 -11.43 -7.42
CA THR A 180 8.27 -11.47 -8.86
C THR A 180 8.73 -10.13 -9.43
N LYS A 181 8.72 -9.03 -8.66
CA LYS A 181 9.17 -7.71 -9.11
C LYS A 181 9.97 -6.99 -8.04
N PRO A 182 10.96 -6.17 -8.44
CA PRO A 182 11.64 -5.29 -7.50
C PRO A 182 10.68 -4.29 -6.86
N GLY A 183 11.09 -3.71 -5.74
CA GLY A 183 10.43 -2.59 -5.10
C GLY A 183 10.96 -1.25 -5.63
N PHE A 184 10.48 -0.16 -5.03
CA PHE A 184 11.05 1.17 -5.22
C PHE A 184 12.19 1.44 -4.21
N GLY A 185 13.09 2.35 -4.56
CA GLY A 185 14.01 3.00 -3.63
C GLY A 185 13.33 4.17 -2.93
N GLY A 186 13.27 4.16 -1.59
CA GLY A 186 12.66 5.24 -0.82
C GLY A 186 12.16 4.83 0.56
N LEU A 187 11.24 5.63 1.08
CA LEU A 187 10.64 5.44 2.40
C LEU A 187 9.13 5.20 2.27
N MET A 188 8.60 4.32 3.12
CA MET A 188 7.16 4.17 3.35
C MET A 188 6.88 4.39 4.83
N ASP A 189 5.77 5.05 5.11
CA ASP A 189 5.38 5.38 6.47
C ASP A 189 3.88 5.14 6.65
N ASP A 190 3.49 4.81 7.88
CA ASP A 190 2.12 4.96 8.35
C ASP A 190 1.08 4.12 7.56
N PHE A 191 1.41 2.84 7.27
CA PHE A 191 0.58 1.93 6.48
C PHE A 191 -0.65 1.46 7.26
N ARG A 192 -1.84 1.72 6.70
CA ARG A 192 -3.14 1.45 7.31
C ARG A 192 -4.03 0.61 6.40
N VAL A 193 -4.81 -0.27 7.02
CA VAL A 193 -5.81 -1.12 6.35
C VAL A 193 -7.17 -0.92 7.02
N TYR A 194 -8.21 -0.73 6.20
CA TYR A 194 -9.58 -0.52 6.61
C TYR A 194 -10.50 -1.56 5.98
N ALA A 195 -11.41 -2.13 6.77
CA ALA A 195 -12.48 -3.04 6.31
C ALA A 195 -13.75 -2.27 5.87
N SER A 196 -13.57 -1.07 5.32
CA SER A 196 -14.63 -0.25 4.75
C SER A 196 -14.02 0.75 3.76
N PRO A 197 -14.79 1.26 2.79
CA PRO A 197 -14.32 2.37 1.97
C PRO A 197 -14.16 3.63 2.84
N LEU A 198 -13.04 4.32 2.69
CA LEU A 198 -12.85 5.66 3.24
C LEU A 198 -13.59 6.69 2.38
N THR A 199 -14.26 7.64 3.03
CA THR A 199 -14.82 8.83 2.38
C THR A 199 -13.70 9.78 1.93
N ALA A 200 -13.95 10.62 0.93
CA ALA A 200 -12.98 11.62 0.47
C ALA A 200 -12.48 12.54 1.60
N GLU A 201 -13.36 12.94 2.53
CA GLU A 201 -13.03 13.77 3.69
C GLU A 201 -12.06 13.06 4.64
N ALA A 202 -12.31 11.77 4.92
CA ALA A 202 -11.41 10.94 5.73
C ALA A 202 -10.04 10.77 5.05
N VAL A 203 -10.01 10.57 3.73
CA VAL A 203 -8.75 10.49 2.97
C VAL A 203 -7.99 11.82 3.02
N ALA A 204 -8.67 12.96 2.89
CA ALA A 204 -8.07 14.28 3.01
C ALA A 204 -7.53 14.55 4.43
N ALA A 205 -8.26 14.11 5.47
CA ALA A 205 -7.83 14.23 6.86
C ALA A 205 -6.56 13.41 7.13
N LEU A 206 -6.48 12.17 6.63
CA LEU A 206 -5.27 11.34 6.74
C LEU A 206 -4.08 11.99 6.02
N ALA A 207 -4.29 12.55 4.83
CA ALA A 207 -3.23 13.20 4.06
C ALA A 207 -2.66 14.45 4.75
N GLY A 208 -3.49 15.19 5.48
CA GLY A 208 -3.10 16.39 6.21
C GLY A 208 -2.63 16.14 7.64
N GLN A 209 -2.59 14.89 8.10
CA GLN A 209 -2.25 14.57 9.48
C GLN A 209 -0.74 14.68 9.69
N GLU A 210 -0.27 15.71 10.39
CA GLU A 210 1.07 15.73 11.00
C GLU A 210 0.97 15.06 12.38
N ARG A 211 1.74 13.99 12.60
CA ARG A 211 1.91 13.41 13.94
C ARG A 211 3.02 14.21 14.64
N GLY A 212 2.60 15.09 15.56
CA GLY A 212 3.49 15.98 16.32
C GLY A 212 4.34 15.27 17.38
#